data_AF-I3JFW0-F1
#
_entry.id   AF-I3JFW0-F1
#
_cell.length_a   1.000
_cell.length_b   1.000
_cell.length_c   1.000
_cell.angle_alpha   90.00
_cell.angle_beta   90.00
_cell.angle_gamma   90.00
#
_symmetry.space_group_name_H-M   'P 1'
#
loop_
_entity.id
_entity.type
_entity.pdbx_description
1 polymer ?
#
loop_
_entity_poly.entity_id
_entity_poly.type
_entity_poly.pdbx_seq_one_letter_code
_entity_poly.pdbx_strand_id
1 'polypeptide(L)'
;MSWVKALPVSGEDVFDDSADELSLQSKEWTSNMKKRLRVKLDGYVDGVDTGEEASLQVGFNLGFKEGAAQTVAVGRLRGIVSAIWCWCQIQHPEKPVPSSVTDLLHRVTQHEDKIANGIRNALENPPPSVSDISESMEDLEVERADRGCCEERCEESDCCRKGETMDLDFPHRPQRICSGSTEELHLLLQCCVDVVSELGMPQEIIDTISSLCGKN
;
A
#
# COMPACT_ATOMS: atom_id res chain seq x y z
N MET A 1 37.67 75.97 -59.46
CA MET A 1 37.34 75.99 -58.00
C MET A 1 36.14 75.09 -57.79
N SER A 2 36.36 73.92 -57.19
CA SER A 2 35.44 72.77 -57.10
C SER A 2 35.09 72.54 -55.64
N TRP A 3 33.85 72.74 -55.21
CA TRP A 3 33.35 72.24 -53.93
C TRP A 3 31.89 71.81 -54.09
N VAL A 4 31.68 70.53 -54.39
CA VAL A 4 30.42 69.83 -54.08
C VAL A 4 30.44 69.57 -52.58
N LYS A 5 29.54 70.21 -51.85
CA LYS A 5 29.37 70.00 -50.41
C LYS A 5 28.40 68.82 -50.24
N ALA A 6 28.96 67.68 -49.87
CA ALA A 6 28.20 66.47 -49.58
C ALA A 6 27.21 66.72 -48.42
N LEU A 7 26.00 66.17 -48.56
CA LEU A 7 25.00 66.09 -47.50
C LEU A 7 25.58 65.27 -46.33
N PRO A 8 25.31 65.65 -45.06
CA PRO A 8 25.56 64.75 -43.96
C PRO A 8 24.59 63.58 -44.10
N VAL A 9 25.13 62.40 -44.39
CA VAL A 9 24.48 61.14 -44.02
C VAL A 9 24.23 61.24 -42.52
N SER A 10 22.96 61.40 -42.15
CA SER A 10 22.50 61.11 -40.80
C SER A 10 22.89 59.65 -40.56
N GLY A 11 23.84 59.44 -39.65
CA GLY A 11 24.18 58.12 -39.11
C GLY A 11 22.99 57.62 -38.31
N GLU A 12 21.96 57.19 -39.01
CA GLU A 12 21.00 56.22 -38.53
C GLU A 12 21.79 54.92 -38.42
N ASP A 13 21.93 54.43 -37.20
CA ASP A 13 22.51 53.14 -36.89
C ASP A 13 21.55 52.06 -37.38
N VAL A 14 21.59 51.78 -38.68
CA VAL A 14 20.67 50.89 -39.43
C VAL A 14 21.04 49.40 -39.23
N PHE A 15 22.07 49.08 -38.44
CA PHE A 15 22.51 47.69 -38.25
C PHE A 15 22.93 47.41 -36.81
N ASP A 16 21.94 47.18 -35.95
CA ASP A 16 22.08 46.18 -34.88
C ASP A 16 21.15 44.97 -35.10
N ASP A 17 20.86 44.67 -36.37
CA ASP A 17 20.08 43.51 -36.79
C ASP A 17 20.72 42.18 -36.29
N SER A 18 22.04 42.19 -36.05
CA SER A 18 22.76 41.05 -35.48
C SER A 18 22.59 40.88 -33.96
N ALA A 19 22.42 41.95 -33.15
CA ALA A 19 22.12 41.75 -31.73
C ALA A 19 20.65 41.37 -31.52
N ASP A 20 19.75 41.81 -32.39
CA ASP A 20 18.36 41.33 -32.38
C ASP A 20 18.30 39.83 -32.71
N GLU A 21 19.05 39.34 -33.71
CA GLU A 21 19.14 37.90 -33.99
C GLU A 21 19.80 37.11 -32.84
N LEU A 22 20.89 37.62 -32.26
CA LEU A 22 21.57 36.97 -31.13
C LEU A 22 20.69 36.94 -29.87
N SER A 23 19.92 38.00 -29.64
CA SER A 23 19.00 38.11 -28.50
C SER A 23 17.77 37.21 -28.69
N LEU A 24 17.27 37.06 -29.92
CA LEU A 24 16.23 36.10 -30.27
C LEU A 24 16.71 34.65 -30.08
N GLN A 25 17.89 34.29 -30.58
CA GLN A 25 18.48 32.97 -30.37
C GLN A 25 18.72 32.68 -28.88
N SER A 26 19.19 33.66 -28.11
CA SER A 26 19.38 33.54 -26.65
C SER A 26 18.05 33.36 -25.90
N LYS A 27 17.00 34.07 -26.31
CA LYS A 27 15.64 33.96 -25.74
C LYS A 27 14.99 32.62 -26.08
N GLU A 28 15.18 32.12 -27.30
CA GLU A 28 14.73 30.80 -27.72
C GLU A 28 15.45 29.68 -26.99
N TRP A 29 16.76 29.79 -26.83
CA TRP A 29 17.58 28.87 -26.02
C TRP A 29 17.10 28.83 -24.56
N THR A 30 16.91 30.00 -23.94
CA THR A 30 16.46 30.12 -22.55
C THR A 30 15.04 29.56 -22.38
N SER A 31 14.15 29.82 -23.32
CA SER A 31 12.78 29.28 -23.34
C SER A 31 12.79 27.75 -23.49
N ASN A 32 13.60 27.21 -24.41
CA ASN A 32 13.76 25.77 -24.58
C ASN A 32 14.34 25.08 -23.33
N MET A 33 15.36 25.69 -22.71
CA MET A 33 15.96 25.16 -21.49
C MET A 33 14.95 25.17 -20.34
N LYS A 34 14.18 26.25 -20.19
CA LYS A 34 13.11 26.36 -19.18
C LYS A 34 12.00 25.33 -19.42
N LYS A 35 11.62 25.07 -20.68
CA LYS A 35 10.67 24.00 -21.04
C LYS A 35 11.22 22.63 -20.69
N ARG A 36 12.49 22.34 -20.99
CA ARG A 36 13.13 21.06 -20.63
C ARG A 36 13.22 20.86 -19.13
N LEU A 37 13.55 21.91 -18.37
CA LEU A 37 13.58 21.84 -16.92
C LEU A 37 12.19 21.60 -16.35
N ARG A 38 11.16 22.31 -16.85
CA ARG A 38 9.78 22.09 -16.43
C ARG A 38 9.31 20.67 -16.74
N VAL A 39 9.46 20.21 -17.98
CA VAL A 39 9.07 18.86 -18.39
C VAL A 39 9.84 17.79 -17.61
N LYS A 40 11.12 18.01 -17.28
CA LYS A 40 11.89 17.10 -16.43
C LYS A 40 11.42 17.12 -14.97
N LEU A 41 11.08 18.29 -14.43
CA LEU A 41 10.57 18.39 -13.06
C LEU A 41 9.20 17.74 -12.95
N ASP A 42 8.32 18.02 -13.91
CA ASP A 42 6.98 17.42 -13.99
C ASP A 42 7.10 15.90 -14.10
N GLY A 43 8.01 15.37 -14.92
CA GLY A 43 8.25 13.92 -15.01
C GLY A 43 8.91 13.30 -13.77
N TYR A 44 9.70 14.05 -13.00
CA TYR A 44 10.24 13.60 -11.72
C TYR A 44 9.13 13.53 -10.67
N VAL A 45 8.29 14.57 -10.58
CA VAL A 45 7.13 14.61 -9.68
C VAL A 45 6.17 13.49 -10.02
N ASP A 46 5.82 13.33 -11.30
CA ASP A 46 4.97 12.23 -11.80
C ASP A 46 5.56 10.86 -11.49
N GLY A 47 6.88 10.69 -11.61
CA GLY A 47 7.56 9.44 -11.26
C GLY A 47 7.54 9.14 -9.75
N VAL A 48 7.66 10.16 -8.90
CA VAL A 48 7.54 10.02 -7.44
C VAL A 48 6.10 9.65 -7.07
N ASP A 49 5.11 10.38 -7.59
CA ASP A 49 3.69 10.14 -7.33
C ASP A 49 3.28 8.73 -7.79
N THR A 50 3.70 8.33 -9.00
CA THR A 50 3.44 6.98 -9.54
C THR A 50 4.12 5.89 -8.69
N GLY A 51 5.32 6.14 -8.17
CA GLY A 51 6.03 5.21 -7.31
C GLY A 51 5.36 5.03 -5.94
N GLU A 52 4.85 6.11 -5.37
CA GLU A 52 4.09 6.11 -4.12
C GLU A 52 2.77 5.34 -4.30
N GLU A 53 1.98 5.67 -5.34
CA GLU A 53 0.72 5.00 -5.63
C GLU A 53 0.92 3.49 -5.86
N ALA A 54 1.93 3.10 -6.63
CA ALA A 54 2.24 1.69 -6.87
C ALA A 54 2.59 0.94 -5.58
N SER A 55 3.36 1.57 -4.68
CA SER A 55 3.75 0.97 -3.40
C SER A 55 2.54 0.84 -2.47
N LEU A 56 1.67 1.85 -2.40
CA LEU A 56 0.42 1.81 -1.65
C LEU A 56 -0.53 0.72 -2.16
N GLN A 57 -0.65 0.58 -3.48
CA GLN A 57 -1.52 -0.42 -4.09
C GLN A 57 -1.06 -1.85 -3.79
N VAL A 58 0.25 -2.11 -3.79
CA VAL A 58 0.79 -3.42 -3.39
C VAL A 58 0.45 -3.73 -1.93
N GLY A 59 0.64 -2.77 -1.03
CA GLY A 59 0.27 -2.92 0.39
C GLY A 59 -1.22 -3.18 0.58
N PHE A 60 -2.08 -2.40 -0.10
CA PHE A 60 -3.52 -2.58 -0.08
C PHE A 60 -3.94 -3.97 -0.58
N ASN A 61 -3.41 -4.41 -1.73
CA ASN A 61 -3.75 -5.71 -2.31
C ASN A 61 -3.38 -6.87 -1.36
N LEU A 62 -2.25 -6.77 -0.66
CA LEU A 62 -1.83 -7.77 0.32
C LEU A 62 -2.76 -7.76 1.54
N GLY A 63 -3.02 -6.59 2.13
CA GLY A 63 -3.92 -6.45 3.28
C GLY A 63 -5.36 -6.87 2.95
N PHE A 64 -5.85 -6.53 1.77
CA PHE A 64 -7.16 -6.93 1.28
C PHE A 64 -7.27 -8.45 1.11
N LYS A 65 -6.26 -9.10 0.51
CA LYS A 65 -6.24 -10.56 0.37
C LYS A 65 -6.27 -11.26 1.72
N GLU A 66 -5.44 -10.82 2.67
CA GLU A 66 -5.38 -11.40 4.01
C GLU A 66 -6.71 -11.19 4.78
N GLY A 67 -7.23 -9.96 4.78
CA GLY A 67 -8.51 -9.65 5.43
C GLY A 67 -9.68 -10.40 4.81
N ALA A 68 -9.72 -10.52 3.48
CA ALA A 68 -10.74 -11.30 2.78
C ALA A 68 -10.62 -12.80 3.09
N ALA A 69 -9.41 -13.36 3.11
CA ALA A 69 -9.20 -14.77 3.44
C ALA A 69 -9.73 -15.11 4.85
N GLN A 70 -9.55 -14.22 5.82
CA GLN A 70 -10.01 -14.43 7.20
C GLN A 70 -11.53 -14.22 7.36
N THR A 71 -12.15 -13.30 6.62
CA THR A 71 -13.55 -12.90 6.84
C THR A 71 -14.56 -13.60 5.94
N VAL A 72 -14.18 -14.08 4.75
CA VAL A 72 -15.11 -14.66 3.77
C VAL A 72 -15.81 -15.91 4.29
N ALA A 73 -15.07 -16.82 4.94
CA ALA A 73 -15.65 -18.06 5.45
C ALA A 73 -16.66 -17.79 6.60
N VAL A 74 -16.29 -16.90 7.53
CA VAL A 74 -17.14 -16.48 8.66
C VAL A 74 -18.39 -15.75 8.17
N GLY A 75 -18.24 -14.84 7.20
CA GLY A 75 -19.36 -14.10 6.61
C GLY A 75 -20.35 -15.03 5.89
N ARG A 76 -19.86 -16.05 5.18
CA ARG A 76 -20.71 -17.08 4.56
C ARG A 76 -21.44 -17.91 5.62
N LEU A 77 -20.74 -18.35 6.66
CA LEU A 77 -21.36 -19.08 7.77
C LEU A 77 -22.46 -18.25 8.43
N ARG A 78 -22.22 -16.97 8.71
CA ARG A 78 -23.22 -16.05 9.27
C ARG A 78 -24.44 -15.92 8.35
N GLY A 79 -24.21 -15.83 7.04
CA GLY A 79 -25.29 -15.80 6.05
C GLY A 79 -26.16 -17.05 6.11
N ILE A 80 -25.55 -18.24 6.17
CA ILE A 80 -26.24 -19.53 6.27
C ILE A 80 -27.05 -19.60 7.56
N VAL A 81 -26.44 -19.32 8.72
CA VAL A 81 -27.13 -19.38 10.02
C VAL A 81 -28.28 -18.36 10.09
N SER A 82 -28.08 -17.16 9.55
CA SER A 82 -29.15 -16.14 9.45
C SER A 82 -30.32 -16.63 8.59
N ALA A 83 -30.03 -17.31 7.48
CA ALA A 83 -31.06 -17.89 6.61
C ALA A 83 -31.84 -19.01 7.32
N ILE A 84 -31.14 -19.89 8.05
CA ILE A 84 -31.77 -20.94 8.87
C ILE A 84 -32.66 -20.32 9.94
N TRP A 85 -32.16 -19.30 10.66
CA TRP A 85 -32.93 -18.58 11.67
C TRP A 85 -34.21 -17.97 11.10
N CYS A 86 -34.12 -17.32 9.95
CA CYS A 86 -35.27 -16.75 9.24
C CYS A 86 -36.25 -17.85 8.79
N TRP A 87 -35.75 -18.96 8.26
CA TRP A 87 -36.58 -20.10 7.87
C TRP A 87 -37.35 -20.67 9.07
N CYS A 88 -36.72 -20.81 10.24
CA CYS A 88 -37.39 -21.26 11.45
C CYS A 88 -38.55 -20.34 11.85
N GLN A 89 -38.41 -19.02 11.70
CA GLN A 89 -39.49 -18.07 11.96
C GLN A 89 -40.65 -18.19 10.96
N ILE A 90 -40.34 -18.39 9.68
CA ILE A 90 -41.35 -18.51 8.64
C ILE A 90 -42.17 -19.80 8.80
N GLN A 91 -41.52 -20.91 9.15
CA GLN A 91 -42.19 -22.20 9.32
C GLN A 91 -43.10 -22.23 10.55
N HIS A 92 -42.72 -21.55 11.63
CA HIS A 92 -43.47 -21.54 12.88
C HIS A 92 -43.54 -20.13 13.48
N PRO A 93 -44.38 -19.23 12.94
CA PRO A 93 -44.49 -17.86 13.45
C PRO A 93 -44.99 -17.77 14.89
N GLU A 94 -45.68 -18.81 15.37
CA GLU A 94 -46.23 -18.90 16.74
C GLU A 94 -45.23 -19.49 17.75
N LYS A 95 -44.13 -20.12 17.29
CA LYS A 95 -43.14 -20.75 18.17
C LYS A 95 -41.83 -19.95 18.14
N PRO A 96 -41.18 -19.72 19.28
CA PRO A 96 -39.87 -19.09 19.28
C PRO A 96 -38.87 -19.97 18.51
N VAL A 97 -37.94 -19.31 17.83
CA VAL A 97 -36.82 -19.98 17.15
C VAL A 97 -36.05 -20.83 18.17
N PRO A 98 -35.57 -22.02 17.80
CA PRO A 98 -34.77 -22.85 18.70
C PRO A 98 -33.58 -22.09 19.27
N SER A 99 -33.35 -22.23 20.58
CA SER A 99 -32.24 -21.54 21.27
C SER A 99 -30.88 -21.92 20.68
N SER A 100 -30.74 -23.17 20.20
CA SER A 100 -29.52 -23.63 19.53
C SER A 100 -29.15 -22.80 18.31
N VAL A 101 -30.14 -22.37 17.51
CA VAL A 101 -29.94 -21.53 16.33
C VAL A 101 -29.59 -20.09 16.73
N THR A 102 -30.27 -19.53 17.74
CA THR A 102 -29.98 -18.17 18.23
C THR A 102 -28.61 -18.08 18.89
N ASP A 103 -28.23 -19.09 19.67
CA ASP A 103 -26.94 -19.17 20.34
C ASP A 103 -25.80 -19.36 19.34
N LEU A 104 -26.01 -20.17 18.30
CA LEU A 104 -25.06 -20.30 17.19
C LEU A 104 -24.88 -18.96 16.45
N LEU A 105 -25.98 -18.28 16.09
CA LEU A 105 -25.92 -16.99 15.42
C LEU A 105 -25.17 -15.94 16.26
N HIS A 106 -25.41 -15.92 17.56
CA HIS A 106 -24.72 -15.03 18.48
C HIS A 106 -23.21 -15.34 18.53
N ARG A 107 -22.82 -16.62 18.66
CA ARG A 107 -21.40 -17.03 18.67
C ARG A 107 -20.69 -16.70 17.36
N VAL A 108 -21.34 -16.91 16.21
CA VAL A 108 -20.78 -16.55 14.90
C VAL A 108 -20.59 -15.03 14.78
N THR A 109 -21.56 -14.25 15.24
CA THR A 109 -21.46 -12.77 15.24
C THR A 109 -20.33 -12.30 16.14
N GLN A 110 -20.19 -12.88 17.33
CA GLN A 110 -19.09 -12.55 18.24
C GLN A 110 -17.72 -12.90 17.63
N HIS A 111 -17.62 -14.01 16.90
CA HIS A 111 -16.38 -14.38 16.22
C HIS A 111 -16.04 -13.42 15.06
N GLU A 112 -17.05 -12.98 14.30
CA GLU A 112 -16.89 -11.94 13.28
C GLU A 112 -16.39 -10.61 13.90
N ASP A 113 -16.99 -10.17 15.00
CA ASP A 113 -16.57 -8.96 15.70
C ASP A 113 -15.14 -9.07 16.24
N LYS A 114 -14.74 -10.24 16.76
CA LYS A 114 -13.36 -10.49 17.20
C LYS A 114 -12.37 -10.33 16.05
N ILE A 115 -12.68 -10.87 14.87
CA ILE A 115 -11.82 -10.75 13.68
C ILE A 115 -11.77 -9.29 13.22
N ALA A 116 -12.92 -8.63 13.09
CA ALA A 116 -13.00 -7.24 12.67
C ALA A 116 -12.23 -6.29 13.61
N ASN A 117 -12.32 -6.53 14.92
CA ASN A 117 -11.57 -5.78 15.92
C ASN A 117 -10.07 -6.12 15.87
N GLY A 118 -9.69 -7.37 15.62
CA GLY A 118 -8.30 -7.77 15.40
C GLY A 118 -7.68 -7.04 14.21
N ILE A 119 -8.41 -6.95 13.09
CA ILE A 119 -7.99 -6.20 11.90
C ILE A 119 -7.86 -4.71 12.23
N ARG A 120 -8.86 -4.11 12.89
CA ARG A 120 -8.83 -2.70 13.28
C ARG A 120 -7.64 -2.38 14.18
N ASN A 121 -7.38 -3.20 15.18
CA ASN A 121 -6.27 -2.99 16.12
C ASN A 121 -4.92 -3.08 15.40
N ALA A 122 -4.78 -3.96 14.41
CA ALA A 122 -3.57 -4.08 13.60
C ALA A 122 -3.37 -2.87 12.67
N LEU A 123 -4.44 -2.21 12.24
CA LEU A 123 -4.38 -0.95 11.47
C LEU A 123 -4.04 0.25 12.36
N GLU A 124 -4.60 0.31 13.58
CA GLU A 124 -4.33 1.40 14.53
C GLU A 124 -2.94 1.30 15.18
N ASN A 125 -2.42 0.09 15.34
CA ASN A 125 -1.10 -0.17 15.91
C ASN A 125 -0.28 -1.00 14.90
N PRO A 126 0.18 -0.37 13.79
CA PRO A 126 1.02 -1.07 12.84
C PRO A 126 2.30 -1.56 13.54
N PRO A 127 2.79 -2.77 13.22
CA PRO A 127 4.12 -3.20 13.68
C PRO A 127 5.15 -2.17 13.22
N PRO A 128 6.17 -1.86 14.04
CA PRO A 128 7.15 -0.81 13.73
C PRO A 128 7.72 -1.05 12.35
N SER A 129 7.45 -0.11 11.43
CA SER A 129 7.90 -0.19 10.06
C SER A 129 9.33 0.33 9.98
N VAL A 130 10.08 -0.10 8.96
CA VAL A 130 11.45 0.39 8.74
C VAL A 130 11.47 1.91 8.47
N SER A 131 10.33 2.48 8.03
CA SER A 131 10.15 3.93 7.87
C SER A 131 10.19 4.67 9.21
N ASP A 132 9.64 4.09 10.27
CA ASP A 132 9.63 4.68 11.62
C ASP A 132 11.05 4.71 12.24
N ILE A 133 11.97 3.88 11.74
CA ILE A 133 13.38 3.89 12.13
C ILE A 133 14.15 4.97 11.36
N SER A 134 13.69 5.35 10.15
CA SER A 134 14.36 6.37 9.32
C SER A 134 14.20 7.78 9.87
N GLU A 135 13.06 8.13 10.46
CA GLU A 135 12.89 9.43 11.16
C GLU A 135 13.83 9.59 12.36
N SER A 136 14.32 8.48 12.95
CA SER A 136 15.30 8.53 14.04
C SER A 136 16.74 8.80 13.57
N MET A 137 17.02 8.81 12.25
CA MET A 137 18.37 9.12 11.74
C MET A 137 18.60 10.62 11.52
N GLU A 138 17.56 11.45 11.63
CA GLU A 138 17.63 12.90 11.43
C GLU A 138 18.18 13.65 12.66
N ASP A 139 18.28 12.97 13.81
CA ASP A 139 18.76 13.54 15.10
C ASP A 139 20.19 13.12 15.47
N LEU A 140 20.87 12.38 14.58
CA LEU A 140 22.32 12.20 14.68
C LEU A 140 22.99 13.40 14.00
N GLU A 141 23.10 14.51 14.73
CA GLU A 141 24.05 15.58 14.41
C GLU A 141 25.43 14.96 14.25
N VAL A 142 25.83 14.66 13.01
CA VAL A 142 27.22 14.37 12.68
C VAL A 142 27.96 15.70 12.83
N GLU A 143 28.38 16.00 14.06
CA GLU A 143 29.47 16.93 14.32
C GLU A 143 30.55 16.58 13.30
N ARG A 144 30.77 17.49 12.34
CA ARG A 144 31.94 17.42 11.48
C ARG A 144 33.14 17.51 12.40
N ALA A 145 33.65 16.37 12.82
CA ALA A 145 34.95 16.27 13.46
C ALA A 145 35.98 16.70 12.42
N ASP A 146 36.24 18.01 12.40
CA ASP A 146 37.50 18.60 11.99
C ASP A 146 38.56 18.07 12.97
N ARG A 147 38.99 16.82 12.76
CA ARG A 147 40.25 16.24 13.25
C ARG A 147 40.45 14.80 12.76
N GLY A 148 41.40 14.68 11.83
CA GLY A 148 42.43 13.64 11.88
C GLY A 148 42.00 12.23 11.53
N CYS A 149 41.63 11.98 10.28
CA CYS A 149 41.78 10.64 9.72
C CYS A 149 43.21 10.50 9.18
N CYS A 150 44.04 9.79 9.93
CA CYS A 150 45.28 9.14 9.49
C CYS A 150 46.43 10.06 9.03
N GLU A 151 47.21 10.58 10.00
CA GLU A 151 48.66 10.70 9.76
C GLU A 151 49.26 9.29 9.84
N GLU A 152 50.09 8.98 8.83
CA GLU A 152 50.90 7.77 8.65
C GLU A 152 50.27 6.59 7.85
N ARG A 153 50.44 6.70 6.52
CA ARG A 153 50.73 5.64 5.54
C ARG A 153 49.75 4.46 5.44
N CYS A 154 48.69 4.64 4.64
CA CYS A 154 47.99 3.53 4.00
C CYS A 154 48.83 3.00 2.82
N GLU A 155 49.50 1.87 2.99
CA GLU A 155 49.87 1.00 1.87
C GLU A 155 48.88 -0.18 1.81
N GLU A 156 48.43 -0.47 0.59
CA GLU A 156 47.65 -1.64 0.18
C GLU A 156 46.11 -1.56 0.29
N SER A 157 45.53 -0.95 -0.74
CA SER A 157 44.42 -1.46 -1.57
C SER A 157 43.41 -2.43 -0.94
N ASP A 158 42.35 -1.94 -0.27
CA ASP A 158 40.95 -2.42 -0.40
C ASP A 158 39.97 -1.79 0.62
N CYS A 159 39.96 -0.46 0.80
CA CYS A 159 38.99 0.18 1.71
C CYS A 159 37.55 0.24 1.19
N CYS A 160 37.24 -0.22 -0.03
CA CYS A 160 35.90 -0.09 -0.62
C CYS A 160 35.44 -1.27 -1.49
N ARG A 161 35.93 -2.49 -1.25
CA ARG A 161 35.52 -3.64 -2.09
C ARG A 161 34.97 -4.81 -1.29
N LYS A 162 33.71 -4.66 -0.86
CA LYS A 162 32.80 -5.80 -0.73
C LYS A 162 31.38 -5.34 -1.05
N GLY A 163 31.04 -5.45 -2.33
CA GLY A 163 29.64 -5.53 -2.74
C GLY A 163 29.12 -6.87 -2.24
N GLU A 164 28.48 -6.86 -1.08
CA GLU A 164 27.64 -7.98 -0.66
C GLU A 164 26.33 -7.83 -1.43
N THR A 165 26.12 -8.77 -2.35
CA THR A 165 24.80 -9.11 -2.87
C THR A 165 23.89 -9.38 -1.69
N MET A 166 23.07 -8.41 -1.31
CA MET A 166 22.00 -8.63 -0.36
C MET A 166 20.95 -9.48 -1.07
N ASP A 167 20.96 -10.76 -0.74
CA ASP A 167 19.97 -11.75 -1.14
C ASP A 167 18.57 -11.22 -0.79
N LEU A 168 17.73 -11.12 -1.81
CA LEU A 168 16.31 -10.83 -1.70
C LEU A 168 15.61 -12.07 -1.14
N ASP A 169 15.80 -12.39 0.12
CA ASP A 169 15.01 -13.40 0.82
C ASP A 169 14.99 -13.08 2.32
N PHE A 170 14.32 -11.98 2.67
CA PHE A 170 13.71 -11.88 3.99
C PHE A 170 12.42 -12.70 3.97
N PRO A 171 12.32 -13.85 4.68
CA PRO A 171 11.02 -14.35 5.04
C PRO A 171 10.47 -13.38 6.09
N HIS A 172 9.88 -12.28 5.64
CA HIS A 172 8.82 -11.65 6.40
C HIS A 172 7.73 -12.70 6.51
N ARG A 173 7.85 -13.57 7.51
CA ARG A 173 6.75 -14.35 8.01
C ARG A 173 5.78 -13.28 8.53
N PRO A 174 4.68 -12.98 7.83
CA PRO A 174 3.69 -12.10 8.43
C PRO A 174 3.34 -12.79 9.75
N GLN A 175 3.53 -12.05 10.85
CA GLN A 175 3.04 -12.50 12.14
C GLN A 175 1.61 -12.95 11.87
N ARG A 176 1.32 -14.24 12.12
CA ARG A 176 -0.03 -14.79 11.94
C ARG A 176 -0.97 -13.93 12.76
N ILE A 177 -1.59 -12.96 12.11
CA ILE A 177 -2.72 -12.21 12.65
C ILE A 177 -3.75 -13.31 12.89
N CYS A 178 -3.96 -13.65 14.15
CA CYS A 178 -4.92 -14.66 14.61
C CYS A 178 -4.65 -16.11 14.17
N SER A 179 -3.52 -16.71 14.57
CA SER A 179 -3.33 -18.17 14.47
C SER A 179 -4.37 -19.02 15.23
N GLY A 180 -5.24 -18.41 16.06
CA GLY A 180 -6.32 -19.08 16.79
C GLY A 180 -7.70 -19.03 16.13
N SER A 181 -7.86 -18.30 15.01
CA SER A 181 -9.19 -18.12 14.37
C SER A 181 -9.71 -19.38 13.67
N THR A 182 -8.81 -20.20 13.10
CA THR A 182 -9.19 -21.35 12.29
C THR A 182 -9.86 -22.46 13.12
N GLU A 183 -9.40 -22.68 14.35
CA GLU A 183 -9.98 -23.69 15.25
C GLU A 183 -11.37 -23.27 15.76
N GLU A 184 -11.54 -22.00 16.11
CA GLU A 184 -12.84 -21.45 16.54
C GLU A 184 -13.86 -21.50 15.39
N LEU A 185 -13.45 -21.17 14.16
CA LEU A 185 -14.30 -21.31 12.97
C LEU A 185 -14.69 -22.77 12.72
N HIS A 186 -13.76 -23.73 12.84
CA HIS A 186 -14.07 -25.15 12.68
C HIS A 186 -15.11 -25.64 13.69
N LEU A 187 -15.01 -25.21 14.95
CA LEU A 187 -16.00 -25.51 15.99
C LEU A 187 -17.38 -24.92 15.64
N LEU A 188 -17.43 -23.68 15.13
CA LEU A 188 -18.68 -23.04 14.71
C LEU A 188 -19.31 -23.74 13.51
N LEU A 189 -18.50 -24.19 12.55
CA LEU A 189 -18.95 -24.98 11.41
C LEU A 189 -19.55 -26.31 11.87
N GLN A 190 -18.88 -27.03 12.78
CA GLN A 190 -19.39 -28.28 13.34
C GLN A 190 -20.73 -28.06 14.06
N CYS A 191 -20.82 -27.05 14.94
CA CYS A 191 -22.07 -26.70 15.60
C CYS A 191 -23.19 -26.36 14.59
N CYS A 192 -22.86 -25.73 13.45
CA CYS A 192 -23.82 -25.46 12.40
C CYS A 192 -24.33 -26.74 11.72
N VAL A 193 -23.45 -27.71 11.46
CA VAL A 193 -23.84 -29.02 10.90
C VAL A 193 -24.76 -29.77 11.87
N ASP A 194 -24.45 -29.76 13.17
CA ASP A 194 -25.26 -30.42 14.19
C ASP A 194 -26.67 -29.80 14.23
N VAL A 195 -26.78 -28.47 14.25
CA VAL A 195 -28.06 -27.74 14.23
C VAL A 195 -28.86 -28.02 12.96
N VAL A 196 -28.21 -28.03 11.79
CA VAL A 196 -28.88 -28.34 10.51
C VAL A 196 -29.42 -29.77 10.51
N SER A 197 -28.67 -30.71 11.11
CA SER A 197 -29.07 -32.12 11.25
C SER A 197 -30.25 -32.27 12.21
N GLU A 198 -30.23 -31.58 13.35
CA GLU A 198 -31.34 -31.56 14.33
C GLU A 198 -32.63 -31.00 13.73
N LEU A 199 -32.53 -30.01 12.84
CA LEU A 199 -33.66 -29.39 12.15
C LEU A 199 -34.18 -30.22 10.96
N GLY A 200 -33.51 -31.33 10.61
CA GLY A 200 -33.91 -32.20 9.51
C GLY A 200 -33.82 -31.53 8.13
N MET A 201 -32.86 -30.61 7.96
CA MET A 201 -32.68 -29.85 6.72
C MET A 201 -31.99 -30.65 5.60
N PRO A 202 -32.08 -30.19 4.33
CA PRO A 202 -31.47 -30.87 3.19
C PRO A 202 -29.94 -31.02 3.31
N GLN A 203 -29.44 -32.16 2.85
CA GLN A 203 -28.00 -32.50 2.87
C GLN A 203 -27.14 -31.50 2.09
N GLU A 204 -27.72 -30.84 1.06
CA GLU A 204 -27.04 -29.80 0.27
C GLU A 204 -26.50 -28.63 1.13
N ILE A 205 -27.19 -28.32 2.23
CA ILE A 205 -26.77 -27.27 3.16
C ILE A 205 -25.54 -27.75 3.96
N ILE A 206 -25.51 -29.02 4.36
CA ILE A 206 -24.37 -29.63 5.05
C ILE A 206 -23.15 -29.68 4.14
N ASP A 207 -23.34 -30.03 2.86
CA ASP A 207 -22.27 -30.05 1.87
C ASP A 207 -21.71 -28.65 1.62
N THR A 208 -22.60 -27.65 1.58
CA THR A 208 -22.21 -26.24 1.45
C THR A 208 -21.38 -25.77 2.65
N ILE A 209 -21.79 -26.10 3.88
CA ILE A 209 -21.05 -25.76 5.11
C ILE A 209 -19.69 -26.47 5.12
N SER A 210 -19.65 -27.76 4.76
CA SER A 210 -18.42 -28.54 4.69
C SER A 210 -17.44 -28.00 3.65
N SER A 211 -17.94 -27.42 2.54
CA SER A 211 -17.11 -26.77 1.53
C SER A 211 -16.39 -25.51 2.02
N LEU A 212 -16.87 -24.88 3.10
CA LEU A 212 -16.22 -23.75 3.75
C LEU A 212 -14.97 -24.17 4.54
N CYS A 213 -14.86 -25.45 4.89
CA CYS A 213 -13.73 -26.00 5.63
C CYS A 213 -12.54 -26.36 4.72
N GLY A 214 -12.78 -26.55 3.42
CA GLY A 214 -11.83 -27.17 2.48
C GLY A 214 -11.15 -26.25 1.46
N LYS A 215 -11.21 -24.92 1.64
CA LYS A 215 -10.58 -23.95 0.72
C LYS A 215 -9.54 -23.11 1.45
N ASN A 216 -8.38 -23.71 1.71
CA ASN A 216 -7.12 -23.00 1.96
C ASN A 216 -6.23 -23.17 0.72
#